data_AF-A0A943MKY2-F1
#
_entry.id   AF-A0A943MKY2-F1
#
_cell.length_a   1.000
_cell.length_b   1.000
_cell.length_c   1.000
_cell.angle_alpha   90.00
_cell.angle_beta   90.00
_cell.angle_gamma   90.00
#
_symmetry.space_group_name_H-M   'P 1'
#
loop_
_entity.id
_entity.type
_entity.pdbx_description
1 polymer ?
#
loop_
_entity_poly.entity_id
_entity_poly.type
_entity_poly.pdbx_seq_one_letter_code
_entity_poly.pdbx_strand_id
1 'polypeptide(L)'
;MQYDNDAKQLKYQVLTKVAKYTFDGTLDKHIQEIPYDIIPGPVPTFRCCIYREREIIRERITSAQGVSLPGQDDRGIVGVLPAACEGCPISRFTVTDNCQKCLAKKCQAACPFGAISITGKGAYIDPAKCKE
;
A
#
# COMPACT_ATOMS: atom_id res chain seq x y z
N MET A 1 3.79 -26.54 -1.34
CA MET A 1 3.53 -25.67 -0.16
C MET A 1 2.31 -24.84 -0.52
N GLN A 2 1.21 -24.95 0.24
CA GLN A 2 -0.01 -24.19 0.00
C GLN A 2 0.06 -22.93 0.87
N TYR A 3 -0.12 -21.75 0.28
CA TYR A 3 -0.08 -20.48 1.01
C TYR A 3 -1.49 -19.95 1.18
N ASP A 4 -1.83 -19.50 2.39
CA ASP A 4 -3.18 -18.96 2.67
C ASP A 4 -3.39 -17.54 2.14
N ASN A 5 -2.33 -16.87 1.69
CA ASN A 5 -2.36 -15.45 1.30
C ASN A 5 -1.27 -15.15 0.28
N ASP A 6 -1.62 -14.38 -0.75
CA ASP A 6 -0.74 -13.89 -1.82
C ASP A 6 0.50 -13.16 -1.27
N ALA A 7 0.36 -12.42 -0.16
CA ALA A 7 1.48 -11.75 0.48
C ALA A 7 2.51 -12.74 1.06
N LYS A 8 2.06 -13.89 1.60
CA LYS A 8 2.95 -14.96 2.08
C LYS A 8 3.66 -15.63 0.90
N GLN A 9 2.92 -15.90 -0.17
CA GLN A 9 3.47 -16.49 -1.39
C GLN A 9 4.55 -15.57 -1.99
N LEU A 10 4.27 -14.28 -2.11
CA LEU A 10 5.22 -13.31 -2.66
C LEU A 10 6.48 -13.20 -1.78
N LYS A 11 6.31 -13.10 -0.45
CA LYS A 11 7.44 -13.10 0.49
C LYS A 11 8.31 -14.35 0.32
N TYR A 12 7.69 -15.53 0.22
CA TYR A 12 8.41 -16.77 0.03
C TYR A 12 9.18 -16.81 -1.29
N GLN A 13 8.55 -16.39 -2.39
CA GLN A 13 9.19 -16.35 -3.71
C GLN A 13 10.43 -15.45 -3.72
N VAL A 14 10.31 -14.24 -3.16
CA VAL A 14 11.45 -13.30 -3.05
C VAL A 14 12.57 -13.89 -2.22
N LEU A 15 12.27 -14.37 -1.00
CA LEU A 15 13.27 -14.93 -0.10
C LEU A 15 13.93 -16.18 -0.70
N THR A 16 13.18 -17.03 -1.40
CA THR A 16 13.71 -18.23 -2.04
C THR A 16 14.69 -17.88 -3.15
N LYS A 17 14.38 -16.87 -3.98
CA LYS A 17 15.30 -16.43 -5.04
C LYS A 17 16.56 -15.80 -4.48
N VAL A 18 16.41 -14.90 -3.51
CA VAL A 18 17.55 -14.28 -2.83
C VAL A 18 18.42 -15.36 -2.19
N ALA A 19 17.84 -16.28 -1.41
CA ALA A 19 18.59 -17.35 -0.77
C ALA A 19 19.34 -18.24 -1.78
N LYS A 20 18.72 -18.61 -2.91
CA LYS A 20 19.36 -19.38 -3.98
C LYS A 20 20.57 -18.64 -4.55
N TYR A 21 20.39 -17.39 -5.01
CA TYR A 21 21.49 -16.63 -5.60
C TYR A 21 22.59 -16.25 -4.60
N THR A 22 22.24 -16.03 -3.34
CA THR A 22 23.23 -15.82 -2.27
C THR A 22 24.03 -17.09 -2.03
N PHE A 23 23.38 -18.26 -1.99
CA PHE A 23 24.06 -19.55 -1.82
C PHE A 23 25.02 -19.85 -2.98
N ASP A 24 24.62 -19.49 -4.21
CA ASP A 24 25.44 -19.62 -5.41
C ASP A 24 26.52 -18.53 -5.55
N GLY A 25 26.54 -17.52 -4.66
CA GLY A 25 27.48 -16.40 -4.70
C GLY A 25 27.31 -15.45 -5.90
N THR A 26 26.14 -15.47 -6.55
CA THR A 26 25.84 -14.72 -7.77
C THR A 26 24.78 -13.64 -7.60
N LEU A 27 24.37 -13.35 -6.35
CA LEU A 27 23.31 -12.40 -6.03
C LEU A 27 23.49 -11.05 -6.73
N ASP A 28 24.67 -10.44 -6.68
CA ASP A 28 24.94 -9.12 -7.24
C ASP A 28 24.62 -9.01 -8.74
N LYS A 29 24.75 -10.12 -9.47
CA LYS A 29 24.44 -10.19 -10.91
C LYS A 29 22.93 -10.27 -11.17
N HIS A 30 22.19 -10.96 -10.30
CA HIS A 30 20.78 -11.27 -10.51
C HIS A 30 19.81 -10.34 -9.75
N ILE A 31 20.28 -9.45 -8.87
CA ILE A 31 19.44 -8.51 -8.10
C ILE A 31 18.44 -7.76 -8.98
N GLN A 32 18.88 -7.28 -10.15
CA GLN A 32 18.03 -6.48 -11.04
C GLN A 32 17.04 -7.32 -11.85
N GLU A 33 17.29 -8.62 -12.00
CA GLU A 33 16.47 -9.55 -12.80
C GLU A 33 15.31 -10.12 -11.99
N ILE A 34 15.53 -10.36 -10.68
CA ILE A 34 14.53 -10.94 -9.78
C ILE A 34 13.14 -10.26 -9.87
N PRO A 35 13.02 -8.91 -9.89
CA PRO A 35 11.72 -8.25 -10.03
C PRO A 35 10.99 -8.57 -11.34
N TYR A 36 11.73 -8.74 -12.43
CA TYR A 36 11.14 -9.06 -13.75
C TYR A 36 10.69 -10.50 -13.83
N ASP A 37 11.42 -11.42 -13.20
CA ASP A 37 10.98 -12.81 -13.15
C ASP A 37 9.76 -13.02 -12.26
N ILE A 38 9.66 -12.31 -11.13
CA ILE A 38 8.53 -12.42 -10.21
C ILE A 38 7.31 -11.71 -10.81
N ILE A 39 7.53 -10.57 -11.48
CA ILE A 39 6.48 -9.76 -12.12
C ILE A 39 6.84 -9.56 -13.60
N PRO A 40 6.52 -10.55 -14.46
CA PRO A 40 6.81 -10.46 -15.90
C PRO A 40 6.02 -9.35 -16.60
N GLY A 41 4.82 -9.00 -16.11
CA GLY A 41 3.90 -8.08 -16.77
C GLY A 41 3.10 -8.77 -17.89
N PRO A 42 2.36 -8.04 -18.75
CA PRO A 42 2.26 -6.58 -18.90
C PRO A 42 1.10 -5.94 -18.11
N VAL A 43 0.34 -6.71 -17.33
CA VAL A 43 -0.77 -6.19 -16.51
C VAL A 43 -0.36 -6.28 -15.02
N PRO A 44 -0.59 -5.23 -14.21
CA PRO A 44 -0.37 -5.31 -12.77
C PRO A 44 -1.38 -6.25 -12.10
N THR A 45 -0.98 -6.89 -11.01
CA THR A 45 -1.78 -7.88 -10.29
C THR A 45 -2.46 -7.33 -9.03
N PHE A 46 -1.78 -6.47 -8.26
CA PHE A 46 -2.20 -5.99 -6.94
C PHE A 46 -1.92 -4.49 -6.67
N ARG A 47 -1.23 -3.77 -7.56
CA ARG A 47 -1.06 -2.30 -7.51
C ARG A 47 -1.55 -1.61 -8.78
N CYS A 48 -1.49 -0.28 -8.77
CA CYS A 48 -1.90 0.56 -9.90
C CYS A 48 -1.04 0.38 -11.17
N CYS A 49 0.21 -0.06 -11.05
CA CYS A 49 1.11 -0.25 -12.18
C CYS A 49 2.22 -1.27 -11.88
N ILE A 50 2.74 -1.91 -12.93
CA ILE A 50 3.84 -2.88 -12.82
C ILE A 50 5.09 -2.26 -12.21
N TYR A 51 5.34 -0.99 -12.50
CA TYR A 51 6.47 -0.27 -11.94
C TYR A 51 6.42 -0.32 -10.41
N ARG A 52 5.26 -0.02 -9.80
CA ARG A 52 5.11 -0.04 -8.34
C ARG A 52 5.24 -1.44 -7.77
N GLU A 53 4.71 -2.45 -8.44
CA GLU A 53 4.88 -3.85 -8.00
C GLU A 53 6.35 -4.27 -8.03
N ARG A 54 7.09 -3.91 -9.08
CA ARG A 54 8.53 -4.19 -9.19
C ARG A 54 9.34 -3.44 -8.13
N GLU A 55 9.00 -2.18 -7.84
CA GLU A 55 9.64 -1.45 -6.73
C GLU A 55 9.40 -2.13 -5.38
N ILE A 56 8.18 -2.63 -5.12
CA ILE A 56 7.90 -3.39 -3.90
C ILE A 56 8.80 -4.63 -3.81
N ILE A 57 9.08 -5.31 -4.92
CA ILE A 57 10.02 -6.43 -4.95
C ILE A 57 11.44 -5.98 -4.69
N ARG A 58 11.90 -4.87 -5.29
CA ARG A 58 13.25 -4.33 -5.05
C ARG A 58 13.47 -4.00 -3.58
N GLU A 59 12.55 -3.30 -2.95
CA GLU A 59 12.66 -2.97 -1.53
C GLU A 59 12.64 -4.23 -0.64
N ARG A 60 11.87 -5.26 -1.02
CA ARG A 60 11.89 -6.56 -0.33
C ARG A 60 13.24 -7.28 -0.47
N ILE A 61 13.90 -7.18 -1.63
CA ILE A 61 15.24 -7.74 -1.83
C ILE A 61 16.24 -7.01 -0.93
N THR A 62 16.24 -5.68 -0.93
CA THR A 62 17.10 -4.87 -0.05
C THR A 62 16.88 -5.21 1.43
N SER A 63 15.62 -5.31 1.84
CA SER A 63 15.26 -5.71 3.21
C SER A 63 15.70 -7.13 3.53
N ALA A 64 15.62 -8.07 2.58
CA ALA A 64 16.09 -9.44 2.74
C ALA A 64 17.61 -9.55 2.88
N GLN A 65 18.37 -8.59 2.35
CA GLN A 65 19.82 -8.48 2.54
C GLN A 65 20.21 -7.89 3.91
N GLY A 66 19.23 -7.45 4.71
CA GLY A 66 19.47 -6.81 6.00
C GLY A 66 19.87 -5.33 5.89
N VAL A 67 19.66 -4.70 4.73
CA VAL A 67 19.94 -3.28 4.51
C VAL A 67 18.68 -2.45 4.83
N SER A 68 18.84 -1.37 5.57
CA SER A 68 17.78 -0.41 5.87
C SER A 68 17.31 0.31 4.62
N LEU A 69 16.00 0.52 4.52
CA LEU A 69 15.42 1.29 3.42
C LEU A 69 15.55 2.80 3.68
N PRO A 70 15.53 3.64 2.64
CA PRO A 70 15.67 5.09 2.79
C PRO A 70 14.65 5.67 3.77
N GLY A 71 15.12 6.54 4.66
CA GLY A 71 14.27 7.21 5.66
C GLY A 71 13.93 6.37 6.89
N GLN A 72 14.64 5.26 7.12
CA GLN A 72 14.48 4.41 8.31
C GLN A 72 15.77 4.30 9.11
N ASP A 73 15.63 4.07 10.41
CA ASP A 73 16.76 3.88 11.33
C ASP A 73 17.35 2.47 11.20
N ASP A 74 18.67 2.37 11.25
CA ASP A 74 19.44 1.13 11.11
C ASP A 74 19.26 0.14 12.27
N ARG A 75 18.54 0.56 13.32
CA ARG A 75 18.28 -0.24 14.54
C ARG A 75 16.83 -0.67 14.69
N GLY A 76 15.99 -0.44 13.68
CA GLY A 76 14.58 -0.85 13.72
C GLY A 76 14.39 -2.36 13.59
N ILE A 77 13.77 -3.00 14.59
CA ILE A 77 13.30 -4.40 14.51
C ILE A 77 12.20 -4.55 13.44
N VAL A 78 11.50 -3.45 13.14
CA VAL A 78 10.41 -3.38 12.17
C VAL A 78 10.75 -2.32 11.12
N GLY A 79 10.78 -2.73 9.86
CA GLY A 79 10.94 -1.84 8.70
C GLY A 79 9.64 -1.70 7.91
N VAL A 80 9.46 -0.55 7.26
CA VAL A 80 8.36 -0.28 6.34
C VAL A 80 8.87 -0.40 4.90
N LEU A 81 8.00 -0.74 3.95
CA LEU A 81 8.34 -0.72 2.52
C LEU A 81 7.72 0.55 1.90
N PRO A 82 8.47 1.64 1.69
CA PRO A 82 7.92 2.90 1.19
C PRO A 82 7.11 2.75 -0.10
N ALA A 83 7.59 1.96 -1.07
CA ALA A 83 6.90 1.72 -2.33
C ALA A 83 5.56 0.99 -2.15
N ALA A 84 5.43 0.19 -1.08
CA ALA A 84 4.21 -0.53 -0.74
C ALA A 84 3.17 0.35 -0.04
N CYS A 85 3.57 1.49 0.53
CA CYS A 85 2.67 2.42 1.21
C CYS A 85 1.81 3.16 0.19
N GLU A 86 0.48 3.11 0.31
CA GLU A 86 -0.44 3.89 -0.56
C GLU A 86 -0.61 5.34 -0.09
N GLY A 87 0.00 5.70 1.05
CA GLY A 87 -0.25 6.97 1.73
C GLY A 87 -1.67 6.96 2.31
N CYS A 88 -1.78 6.87 3.63
CA CYS A 88 -3.09 7.09 4.24
C CYS A 88 -3.45 8.57 4.07
N PRO A 89 -4.63 8.93 3.52
CA PRO A 89 -5.09 10.31 3.56
C PRO A 89 -5.18 10.73 5.03
N ILE A 90 -4.51 11.82 5.39
CA ILE A 90 -4.38 12.29 6.78
C ILE A 90 -5.76 12.59 7.39
N SER A 91 -6.72 13.01 6.56
CA SER A 91 -8.09 13.32 6.99
C SER A 91 -9.11 12.83 5.96
N ARG A 92 -9.56 11.57 6.10
CA ARG A 92 -10.74 11.07 5.38
C ARG A 92 -11.93 10.99 6.35
N PHE A 93 -12.83 11.94 6.24
CA PHE A 93 -14.11 11.90 6.95
C PHE A 93 -15.10 11.01 6.18
N THR A 94 -15.60 9.96 6.83
CA THR A 94 -16.65 9.10 6.27
C THR A 94 -17.85 9.14 7.19
N VAL A 95 -19.04 9.29 6.61
CA VAL A 95 -20.29 9.19 7.34
C VAL A 95 -20.54 7.71 7.63
N THR A 96 -20.61 7.35 8.90
CA THR A 96 -20.91 5.97 9.31
C THR A 96 -22.41 5.67 9.20
N ASP A 97 -22.76 4.40 9.29
CA ASP A 97 -24.16 3.94 9.26
C ASP A 97 -24.99 4.46 10.45
N ASN A 98 -24.36 5.10 11.44
CA ASN A 98 -25.05 5.76 12.55
C ASN A 98 -25.73 7.10 12.15
N CYS A 99 -25.64 7.52 10.88
CA CYS A 99 -26.26 8.75 10.43
C CYS A 99 -27.80 8.68 10.53
N GLN A 100 -28.38 9.40 11.50
CA GLN A 100 -29.82 9.41 11.75
C GLN A 100 -30.63 10.36 10.85
N LYS A 101 -29.98 11.07 9.92
CA LYS A 101 -30.60 12.15 9.12
C LYS A 101 -31.42 13.12 9.98
N CYS A 102 -30.82 13.60 11.07
CA CYS A 102 -31.48 14.47 12.03
C CYS A 102 -32.18 15.64 11.33
N LEU A 103 -33.40 15.97 11.77
CA LEU A 103 -34.23 17.03 11.18
C LEU A 103 -33.47 18.37 11.09
N ALA A 104 -32.69 18.70 12.11
CA ALA A 104 -31.92 19.93 12.19
C ALA A 104 -30.75 20.01 11.19
N LYS A 105 -30.31 18.87 10.63
CA LYS A 105 -29.19 18.77 9.67
C LYS A 105 -27.97 19.63 10.03
N LYS A 106 -27.60 19.64 11.31
CA LYS A 106 -26.52 20.50 11.84
C LYS A 106 -25.20 20.31 11.09
N CYS A 107 -24.88 19.08 10.68
CA CYS A 107 -23.69 18.79 9.88
C CYS A 107 -23.66 19.58 8.57
N GLN A 108 -24.78 19.65 7.85
CA GLN A 108 -24.89 20.41 6.60
C GLN A 108 -24.76 21.91 6.86
N ALA A 109 -25.42 22.44 7.89
CA ALA A 109 -25.36 23.85 8.25
C ALA A 109 -23.98 24.29 8.76
N ALA A 110 -23.26 23.40 9.44
CA ALA A 110 -21.92 23.66 9.95
C ALA A 110 -20.84 23.64 8.86
N CYS A 111 -21.11 23.07 7.68
CA CYS A 111 -20.12 22.95 6.62
C CYS A 111 -20.00 24.26 5.83
N PRO A 112 -18.87 25.00 5.93
CA PRO A 112 -18.70 26.27 5.22
C PRO A 112 -18.49 26.07 3.71
N PHE A 113 -17.99 24.89 3.31
CA PHE A 113 -17.67 24.55 1.93
C PHE A 113 -18.87 23.98 1.15
N GLY A 114 -20.00 23.73 1.81
CA GLY A 114 -21.17 23.10 1.19
C GLY A 114 -20.89 21.69 0.68
N ALA A 115 -19.95 20.97 1.32
CA ALA A 115 -19.53 19.63 0.91
C ALA A 115 -20.52 18.52 1.32
N ILE A 116 -21.51 18.81 2.17
CA ILE A 116 -22.42 17.80 2.73
C ILE A 116 -23.79 17.86 2.05
N SER A 117 -24.24 16.71 1.54
CA SER A 117 -25.57 16.51 0.96
C SER A 117 -26.33 15.42 1.73
N ILE A 118 -27.66 15.53 1.85
CA ILE A 118 -28.47 14.50 2.51
C ILE A 118 -29.11 13.63 1.44
N THR A 119 -28.75 12.34 1.41
CA THR A 119 -29.29 11.33 0.49
C THR A 119 -30.29 10.42 1.19
N GLY A 120 -30.96 9.57 0.40
CA GLY A 120 -31.85 8.51 0.91
C GLY A 120 -31.18 7.50 1.84
N LYS A 121 -29.84 7.43 1.93
CA LYS A 121 -29.10 6.53 2.83
C LYS A 121 -28.43 7.23 4.01
N GLY A 122 -28.30 8.56 3.98
CA GLY A 122 -27.63 9.33 5.04
C GLY A 122 -27.01 10.60 4.49
N ALA A 123 -26.25 11.30 5.33
CA ALA A 123 -25.38 12.36 4.84
C ALA A 123 -24.28 11.77 3.94
N TYR A 124 -24.00 12.43 2.84
CA TYR A 124 -22.90 12.13 1.92
C TYR A 124 -22.00 13.35 1.84
N ILE A 125 -20.70 13.15 2.12
CA ILE A 125 -19.67 14.19 2.06
C ILE A 125 -18.99 14.05 0.71
N ASP A 126 -19.00 15.13 -0.08
CA ASP A 126 -18.25 15.24 -1.33
C ASP A 126 -16.76 15.48 -1.03
N PRO A 127 -15.87 14.50 -1.29
CA PRO A 127 -14.45 14.63 -0.97
C PRO A 127 -13.74 15.70 -1.80
N ALA A 128 -14.26 16.06 -2.98
CA ALA A 128 -13.65 17.09 -3.82
C ALA A 128 -13.87 18.51 -3.26
N LYS A 129 -14.95 18.71 -2.51
CA LYS A 129 -15.30 20.00 -1.89
C LYS A 129 -14.87 20.09 -0.42
N CYS A 130 -14.77 18.96 0.26
CA CYS A 130 -14.37 18.90 1.66
C CYS A 130 -12.89 19.29 1.80
N LYS A 131 -12.63 20.37 2.54
CA LYS A 131 -11.29 20.87 2.89
C LYS A 131 -11.24 21.14 4.38
N GLU A 132 -10.03 21.13 4.95
CA GLU A 132 -9.78 21.62 6.31
C GLU A 132 -9.89 23.16 6.37
#